data_AF-A0A6A2Y5F2-F1
#
_entry.id   AF-A0A6A2Y5F2-F1
#
_cell.length_a   1.000
_cell.length_b   1.000
_cell.length_c   1.000
_cell.angle_alpha   90.00
_cell.angle_beta   90.00
_cell.angle_gamma   90.00
#
_symmetry.space_group_name_H-M   'P 1'
#
loop_
_entity.id
_entity.type
_entity.pdbx_description
1 polymer ?
#
loop_
_entity_poly.entity_id
_entity_poly.type
_entity_poly.pdbx_seq_one_letter_code
_entity_poly.pdbx_strand_id
1 'polypeptide(L)'
;MDDELSFPMEANQELGAPCVALWTASTVSLVCYAHVPRLFEEGLTPSTRADGLTKEYLDTAIEWMPGMKDICFKDLPSYVRTTDPTDGMLDVILKATSGDFKASAMIFNTFESLEQYALDTMSSIIDPFPVYSIGPLHLLADQIDDDVKRDQVETLVKELMEGEKGIEMKAKAIELKKKGKETPVSAVLLPGTWITC
;
A
#
# COMPACT_ATOMS: atom_id res chain seq x y z
N MET A 1 7.52 -7.82 -0.03
CA MET A 1 6.82 -7.23 -1.18
C MET A 1 6.98 -8.25 -2.26
N ASP A 2 5.90 -8.92 -2.64
CA ASP A 2 6.02 -10.20 -3.33
C ASP A 2 6.84 -10.07 -4.61
N ASP A 3 7.95 -10.82 -4.63
CA ASP A 3 8.70 -11.20 -5.83
C ASP A 3 7.80 -11.95 -6.85
N GLU A 4 6.54 -12.21 -6.46
CA GLU A 4 5.51 -12.88 -7.23
C GLU A 4 4.73 -11.96 -8.19
N LEU A 5 4.88 -10.63 -8.15
CA LEU A 5 4.16 -9.76 -9.12
C LEU A 5 4.86 -9.67 -10.48
N SER A 6 6.20 -9.75 -10.53
CA SER A 6 6.97 -9.58 -11.77
C SER A 6 6.77 -10.74 -12.75
N PHE A 7 6.85 -11.98 -12.27
CA PHE A 7 6.77 -13.18 -13.12
C PHE A 7 5.40 -13.33 -13.83
N PRO A 8 4.24 -13.23 -13.14
CA PRO A 8 2.93 -13.28 -13.80
C PRO A 8 2.71 -12.10 -14.75
N MET A 9 3.29 -10.93 -14.47
CA MET A 9 3.20 -9.76 -15.36
C MET A 9 3.96 -10.01 -16.66
N GLU A 10 5.19 -10.53 -16.59
CA GLU A 10 5.99 -10.88 -17.77
C GLU A 10 5.34 -11.97 -18.62
N ALA A 11 4.86 -13.04 -17.98
CA ALA A 11 4.15 -14.12 -18.68
C ALA A 11 2.89 -13.62 -19.41
N ASN A 12 2.11 -12.75 -18.78
CA ASN A 12 0.92 -12.17 -19.42
C ASN A 12 1.28 -11.26 -20.61
N GLN A 13 2.40 -10.55 -20.56
CA GLN A 13 2.90 -9.75 -21.69
C GLN A 13 3.27 -10.63 -22.89
N GLU A 14 3.99 -11.73 -22.66
CA GLU A 14 4.33 -12.68 -23.73
C GLU A 14 3.09 -13.28 -24.40
N LEU A 15 2.03 -13.48 -23.62
CA LEU A 15 0.76 -14.04 -24.08
C LEU A 15 -0.22 -12.99 -24.63
N GLY A 16 0.12 -11.69 -24.56
CA GLY A 16 -0.77 -10.60 -24.98
C GLY A 16 -2.05 -10.49 -24.14
N ALA A 17 -2.04 -10.97 -22.89
CA ALA A 17 -3.17 -10.98 -21.98
C ALA A 17 -3.14 -9.76 -21.03
N PRO A 18 -4.31 -9.19 -20.65
CA PRO A 18 -4.36 -8.13 -19.67
C PRO A 18 -3.92 -8.65 -18.29
N CYS A 19 -3.03 -7.92 -17.63
CA CYS A 19 -2.58 -8.22 -16.27
C CYS A 19 -3.15 -7.18 -15.31
N VAL A 20 -4.00 -7.60 -14.38
CA VAL A 20 -4.56 -6.72 -13.34
C VAL A 20 -3.88 -7.05 -12.02
N ALA A 21 -3.23 -6.06 -11.40
CA ALA A 21 -2.53 -6.23 -10.13
C ALA A 21 -3.45 -5.91 -8.95
N LEU A 22 -3.51 -6.79 -7.95
CA LEU A 22 -4.19 -6.53 -6.69
C LEU A 22 -3.17 -6.14 -5.62
N TRP A 23 -3.28 -4.93 -5.08
CA TRP A 23 -2.51 -4.48 -3.94
C TRP A 23 -3.27 -4.75 -2.65
N THR A 24 -2.71 -5.62 -1.80
CA THR A 24 -3.35 -6.13 -0.59
C THR A 24 -3.12 -5.25 0.64
N ALA A 25 -2.11 -4.37 0.59
CA ALA A 25 -1.79 -3.41 1.65
C ALA A 25 -2.46 -2.04 1.41
N SER A 26 -2.13 -1.05 2.24
CA SER A 26 -2.64 0.32 2.08
C SER A 26 -2.13 0.99 0.80
N THR A 27 -2.95 1.84 0.17
CA THR A 27 -2.51 2.63 -0.99
C THR A 27 -1.41 3.60 -0.60
N VAL A 28 -1.47 4.16 0.62
CA VAL A 28 -0.41 5.03 1.14
C VAL A 28 0.96 4.34 1.16
N SER A 29 1.03 3.07 1.58
CA SER A 29 2.30 2.35 1.59
C SER A 29 2.90 2.17 0.19
N LEU A 30 2.07 1.98 -0.83
CA LEU A 30 2.54 1.87 -2.20
C LEU A 30 3.06 3.21 -2.74
N VAL A 31 2.42 4.32 -2.39
CA VAL A 31 2.94 5.66 -2.70
C VAL A 31 4.34 5.84 -2.10
N CYS A 32 4.54 5.43 -0.85
CA CYS A 32 5.88 5.47 -0.25
C CYS A 32 6.88 4.58 -1.00
N TYR A 33 6.50 3.38 -1.41
CA TYR A 33 7.37 2.48 -2.18
C TYR A 33 7.72 3.05 -3.56
N ALA A 34 6.75 3.63 -4.27
CA ALA A 34 6.97 4.26 -5.57
C ALA A 34 7.99 5.42 -5.51
N HIS A 35 8.23 5.96 -4.32
CA HIS A 35 9.19 7.03 -4.08
C HIS A 35 10.54 6.55 -3.50
N VAL A 36 10.75 5.25 -3.33
CA VAL A 36 12.04 4.67 -2.89
C VAL A 36 13.20 5.01 -3.82
N PRO A 37 13.06 4.99 -5.16
CA PRO A 37 14.15 5.40 -6.06
C PRO A 37 14.66 6.81 -5.75
N ARG A 38 13.75 7.73 -5.45
CA ARG A 38 14.13 9.10 -5.06
C ARG A 38 14.80 9.17 -3.69
N LEU A 39 14.34 8.39 -2.71
CA LEU A 39 15.02 8.28 -1.41
C LEU A 39 16.47 7.78 -1.59
N PHE A 40 16.69 6.88 -2.55
CA PHE A 40 18.01 6.38 -2.89
C PHE A 40 18.88 7.45 -3.58
N GLU A 41 18.32 8.15 -4.58
CA GLU A 41 19.01 9.26 -5.28
C GLU A 41 19.40 10.41 -4.35
N GLU A 42 18.56 10.74 -3.36
CA GLU A 42 18.84 11.76 -2.34
C GLU A 42 19.79 11.25 -1.23
N GLY A 43 20.21 9.99 -1.27
CA GLY A 43 21.12 9.40 -0.27
C GLY A 43 20.47 9.20 1.10
N LEU A 44 19.14 9.12 1.16
CA LEU A 44 18.36 8.88 2.38
C LEU A 44 18.26 7.38 2.69
N THR A 45 18.30 6.50 1.69
CA THR A 45 18.36 5.05 1.90
C THR A 45 19.26 4.36 0.86
N PRO A 46 20.15 3.41 1.23
CA PRO A 46 20.57 3.15 2.60
C PRO A 46 21.28 4.37 3.18
N SER A 47 21.07 4.63 4.47
CA SER A 47 21.71 5.77 5.12
C SER A 47 23.21 5.53 5.24
N THR A 48 24.01 6.43 4.68
CA THR A 48 25.49 6.40 4.75
C THR A 48 26.04 7.17 5.94
N ARG A 49 25.15 7.65 6.83
CA ARG A 49 25.53 8.47 7.98
C ARG A 49 26.32 7.66 9.01
N ALA A 50 27.34 8.28 9.58
CA ALA A 50 28.19 7.65 10.59
C ALA A 50 27.46 7.33 11.91
N ASP A 51 26.41 8.10 12.25
CA ASP A 51 25.59 7.90 13.44
C ASP A 51 24.38 6.96 13.21
N GLY A 52 24.22 6.44 11.99
CA GLY A 52 23.14 5.54 11.62
C GLY A 52 21.75 6.19 11.65
N LEU A 53 20.73 5.39 11.97
CA LEU A 53 19.33 5.79 12.02
C LEU A 53 18.94 6.31 13.42
N THR A 54 19.48 7.47 13.78
CA THR A 54 19.17 8.13 15.06
C THR A 54 17.69 8.52 15.15
N LYS A 55 17.22 8.81 16.35
CA LYS A 55 15.85 9.29 16.55
C LYS A 55 15.61 10.59 15.78
N GLU A 56 16.59 11.50 15.80
CA GLU A 56 16.56 12.75 15.06
C GLU A 56 16.44 12.51 13.56
N TYR A 57 17.15 11.51 13.03
CA TYR A 57 17.06 11.12 11.62
C TYR A 57 15.66 10.58 11.28
N LEU A 58 15.13 9.70 12.13
CA LEU A 58 13.78 9.15 11.99
C LEU A 58 12.67 10.21 12.05
N ASP A 59 12.90 11.31 12.77
CA ASP A 59 12.00 12.47 12.85
C ASP A 59 12.19 13.47 11.67
N THR A 60 13.04 13.17 10.68
CA THR A 60 13.23 14.02 9.49
C THR A 60 11.97 14.03 8.62
N ALA A 61 11.44 15.21 8.33
CA ALA A 61 10.27 15.39 7.47
C ALA A 61 10.59 15.15 5.98
N ILE A 62 9.67 14.53 5.25
CA ILE A 62 9.76 14.34 3.80
C ILE A 62 8.76 15.27 3.11
N GLU A 63 9.20 16.49 2.80
CA GLU A 63 8.31 17.57 2.32
C GLU A 63 7.84 17.38 0.87
N TRP A 64 8.54 16.55 0.10
CA TRP A 64 8.34 16.44 -1.33
C TRP A 64 7.34 15.37 -1.76
N MET A 65 6.84 14.53 -0.83
CA MET A 65 5.89 13.47 -1.16
C MET A 65 4.50 14.05 -1.49
N PRO A 66 3.95 13.76 -2.68
CA PRO A 66 2.63 14.27 -3.08
C PRO A 66 1.53 13.81 -2.12
N GLY A 67 0.73 14.76 -1.63
CA GLY A 67 -0.43 14.49 -0.78
C GLY A 67 -0.13 14.02 0.65
N MET A 68 1.14 13.79 1.01
CA MET A 68 1.56 13.27 2.32
C MET A 68 2.19 14.37 3.17
N LYS A 69 1.35 15.23 3.76
CA LYS A 69 1.82 16.27 4.69
C LYS A 69 2.29 15.65 6.01
N ASP A 70 3.31 16.26 6.61
CA ASP A 70 3.84 15.92 7.94
C ASP A 70 4.42 14.50 8.07
N ILE A 71 4.66 13.81 6.95
CA ILE A 71 5.29 12.50 6.98
C ILE A 71 6.77 12.62 7.37
N CYS A 72 7.19 11.78 8.32
CA CYS A 72 8.58 11.66 8.74
C CYS A 72 9.19 10.36 8.20
N PHE A 73 10.52 10.26 8.20
CA PHE A 73 11.21 9.04 7.76
C PHE A 73 10.79 7.79 8.56
N LYS A 74 10.45 7.93 9.84
CA LYS A 74 9.89 6.87 10.70
C LYS A 74 8.50 6.36 10.30
N ASP A 75 7.80 7.04 9.40
CA ASP A 75 6.47 6.65 8.93
C ASP A 75 6.56 5.88 7.61
N LEU A 76 7.70 5.96 6.90
CA LEU A 76 7.98 5.20 5.68
C LEU A 76 8.07 3.69 5.96
N PRO A 77 7.84 2.81 4.96
CA PRO A 77 7.99 1.37 5.13
C PRO A 77 9.32 1.00 5.80
N SER A 78 9.31 0.09 6.78
CA SER A 78 10.51 -0.24 7.57
C SER A 78 11.69 -0.73 6.73
N TYR A 79 11.43 -1.31 5.55
CA TYR A 79 12.47 -1.77 4.62
C TYR A 79 13.37 -0.64 4.08
N VAL A 80 12.91 0.61 4.03
CA VAL A 80 13.79 1.73 3.62
C VAL A 80 14.70 2.21 4.75
N ARG A 81 14.51 1.70 5.97
CA ARG A 81 15.25 2.11 7.16
C ARG A 81 16.45 1.19 7.35
N THR A 82 17.36 1.22 6.38
CA THR A 82 18.57 0.39 6.37
C THR A 82 19.82 1.24 6.18
N THR A 83 20.94 0.76 6.69
CA THR A 83 22.29 1.30 6.46
C THR A 83 23.14 0.34 5.62
N ASP A 84 22.59 -0.82 5.26
CA ASP A 84 23.28 -1.83 4.47
C ASP A 84 23.13 -1.51 2.97
N PRO A 85 24.22 -1.19 2.25
CA PRO A 85 24.16 -0.94 0.80
C PRO A 85 23.85 -2.20 -0.01
N THR A 86 23.86 -3.37 0.60
CA THR A 86 23.56 -4.67 0.00
C THR A 86 22.25 -5.27 0.49
N ASP A 87 21.40 -4.47 1.14
CA ASP A 87 20.10 -4.91 1.63
C ASP A 87 19.24 -5.46 0.47
N GLY A 88 19.01 -6.78 0.50
CA GLY A 88 18.28 -7.47 -0.56
C GLY A 88 16.81 -7.03 -0.66
N MET A 89 16.19 -6.62 0.44
CA MET A 89 14.81 -6.12 0.40
C MET A 89 14.74 -4.75 -0.25
N LEU A 90 15.72 -3.88 0.01
CA LEU A 90 15.81 -2.58 -0.67
C LEU A 90 16.01 -2.76 -2.18
N ASP A 91 16.87 -3.69 -2.61
CA ASP A 91 17.10 -3.99 -4.03
C ASP A 91 15.82 -4.53 -4.71
N VAL A 92 15.08 -5.44 -4.06
CA VAL A 92 13.77 -5.92 -4.55
C VAL A 92 12.78 -4.76 -4.69
N ILE A 93 12.72 -3.86 -3.71
CA ILE A 93 11.82 -2.70 -3.76
C ILE A 93 12.18 -1.75 -4.89
N LEU A 94 13.47 -1.43 -5.04
CA LEU A 94 13.95 -0.56 -6.12
C LEU A 94 13.59 -1.15 -7.49
N LYS A 95 13.80 -2.45 -7.70
CA LYS A 95 13.44 -3.13 -8.95
C LYS A 95 11.94 -3.15 -9.21
N ALA A 96 11.12 -3.39 -8.19
CA ALA A 96 9.68 -3.40 -8.33
C ALA A 96 9.07 -2.00 -8.57
N THR A 97 9.80 -0.93 -8.24
CA THR A 97 9.30 0.45 -8.28
C THR A 97 10.03 1.33 -9.30
N SER A 98 11.00 0.79 -10.04
CA SER A 98 11.84 1.53 -11.01
C SER A 98 11.12 1.99 -12.28
N GLY A 99 9.79 1.93 -12.34
CA GLY A 99 8.99 2.48 -13.43
C GLY A 99 8.51 1.48 -14.49
N ASP A 100 8.85 0.21 -14.37
CA ASP A 100 8.31 -0.85 -15.24
C ASP A 100 6.97 -1.39 -14.70
N PHE A 101 6.03 -0.48 -14.46
CA PHE A 101 4.68 -0.88 -14.08
C PHE A 101 3.92 -1.39 -15.30
N LYS A 102 3.95 -2.71 -15.49
CA LYS A 102 3.43 -3.40 -16.69
C LYS A 102 1.97 -3.84 -16.60
N ALA A 103 1.26 -3.47 -15.53
CA ALA A 103 -0.12 -3.90 -15.34
C ALA A 103 -1.07 -3.05 -16.20
N SER A 104 -2.14 -3.68 -16.68
CA SER A 104 -3.23 -3.02 -17.41
C SER A 104 -4.21 -2.28 -16.48
N ALA A 105 -4.18 -2.58 -15.18
CA ALA A 105 -4.95 -1.90 -14.13
C ALA A 105 -4.40 -2.26 -12.74
N MET A 106 -4.68 -1.39 -11.75
CA MET A 106 -4.46 -1.70 -10.33
C MET A 106 -5.76 -1.75 -9.56
N ILE A 107 -5.92 -2.76 -8.71
CA ILE A 107 -6.97 -2.86 -7.72
C ILE A 107 -6.35 -2.65 -6.34
N PHE A 108 -6.97 -1.79 -5.54
CA PHE A 108 -6.63 -1.58 -4.14
C PHE A 108 -7.76 -2.06 -3.24
N ASN A 109 -7.40 -2.78 -2.18
CA ASN A 109 -8.31 -3.10 -1.10
C ASN A 109 -8.54 -1.90 -0.16
N THR A 110 -9.06 -0.81 -0.72
CA THR A 110 -9.38 0.43 -0.01
C THR A 110 -10.63 1.08 -0.59
N PHE A 111 -11.02 2.23 -0.05
CA PHE A 111 -12.10 3.05 -0.58
C PHE A 111 -11.74 4.54 -0.53
N GLU A 112 -12.42 5.32 -1.38
CA GLU A 112 -12.09 6.69 -1.72
C GLU A 112 -12.03 7.60 -0.48
N SER A 113 -13.05 7.56 0.37
CA SER A 113 -13.09 8.39 1.58
C SER A 113 -12.04 8.01 2.64
N LEU A 114 -11.37 6.86 2.51
CA LEU A 114 -10.24 6.48 3.37
C LEU A 114 -8.93 7.10 2.88
N GLU A 115 -8.60 6.93 1.59
CA GLU A 115 -7.28 7.17 1.00
C GLU A 115 -7.31 7.97 -0.32
N GLN A 116 -8.31 8.83 -0.56
CA GLN A 116 -8.48 9.59 -1.83
C GLN A 116 -7.18 10.15 -2.38
N TYR A 117 -6.41 10.86 -1.53
CA TYR A 117 -5.17 11.50 -1.99
C TYR A 117 -4.14 10.47 -2.49
N ALA A 118 -4.06 9.30 -1.87
CA ALA A 118 -3.12 8.26 -2.23
C ALA A 118 -3.57 7.55 -3.51
N LEU A 119 -4.89 7.36 -3.68
CA LEU A 119 -5.48 6.88 -4.93
C LEU A 119 -5.20 7.84 -6.09
N ASP A 120 -5.39 9.15 -5.88
CA ASP A 120 -5.12 10.18 -6.89
C ASP A 120 -3.62 10.23 -7.26
N THR A 121 -2.76 10.12 -6.24
CA THR A 121 -1.29 10.08 -6.42
C THR A 121 -0.89 8.84 -7.21
N MET A 122 -1.40 7.67 -6.86
CA MET A 122 -1.13 6.43 -7.59
C MET A 122 -1.66 6.50 -9.02
N SER A 123 -2.87 7.02 -9.24
CA SER A 123 -3.44 7.22 -10.56
C SER A 123 -2.56 8.11 -11.45
N SER A 124 -1.87 9.09 -10.86
CA SER A 124 -0.93 9.95 -11.59
C SER A 124 0.40 9.24 -11.87
N ILE A 125 0.87 8.40 -10.95
CA ILE A 125 2.13 7.64 -11.10
C ILE A 125 2.01 6.61 -12.24
N ILE A 126 0.86 5.95 -12.36
CA ILE A 126 0.66 4.84 -13.32
C ILE A 126 -0.15 5.24 -14.56
N ASP A 127 -0.32 6.54 -14.83
CA ASP A 127 -1.05 7.00 -16.03
C ASP A 127 -0.45 6.36 -17.31
N PRO A 128 -1.28 5.83 -18.23
CA PRO A 128 -2.74 5.93 -18.31
C PRO A 128 -3.52 4.73 -17.73
N PHE A 129 -2.91 3.91 -16.87
CA PHE A 129 -3.54 2.69 -16.36
C PHE A 129 -4.60 3.01 -15.28
N PRO A 130 -5.80 2.38 -15.35
CA PRO A 130 -6.86 2.62 -14.38
C PRO A 130 -6.52 2.09 -12.99
N VAL A 131 -6.99 2.83 -11.98
CA VAL A 131 -6.94 2.49 -10.56
C VAL A 131 -8.35 2.22 -10.04
N TYR A 132 -8.56 1.11 -9.34
CA TYR A 132 -9.84 0.69 -8.77
C TYR A 132 -9.74 0.46 -7.27
N SER A 133 -10.57 1.13 -6.48
CA SER A 133 -10.76 0.85 -5.05
C SER A 133 -11.91 -0.14 -4.86
N ILE A 134 -11.60 -1.39 -4.52
CA ILE A 134 -12.58 -2.48 -4.33
C ILE A 134 -12.53 -2.95 -2.86
N GLY A 135 -12.30 -2.03 -1.93
CA GLY A 135 -12.27 -2.31 -0.49
C GLY A 135 -13.51 -1.80 0.25
N PRO A 136 -13.69 -2.27 1.50
CA PRO A 136 -12.88 -3.26 2.19
C PRO A 136 -13.29 -4.72 1.87
N LEU A 137 -12.38 -5.51 1.29
CA LEU A 137 -12.61 -6.90 0.87
C LEU A 137 -12.89 -7.87 2.03
N HIS A 138 -12.36 -7.60 3.22
CA HIS A 138 -12.56 -8.48 4.39
C HIS A 138 -14.04 -8.57 4.82
N LEU A 139 -14.86 -7.56 4.50
CA LEU A 139 -16.30 -7.58 4.76
C LEU A 139 -17.09 -8.36 3.70
N LEU A 140 -16.45 -8.72 2.58
CA LEU A 140 -16.99 -9.66 1.60
C LEU A 140 -16.65 -11.11 1.94
N ALA A 141 -15.49 -11.36 2.53
CA ALA A 141 -15.05 -12.70 2.89
C ALA A 141 -16.07 -13.44 3.78
N ASP A 142 -16.70 -12.72 4.71
CA ASP A 142 -17.75 -13.27 5.59
C ASP A 142 -19.03 -13.72 4.85
N GLN A 143 -19.20 -13.32 3.59
CA GLN A 143 -20.38 -13.66 2.76
C GLN A 143 -20.11 -14.78 1.75
N ILE A 144 -18.88 -15.31 1.72
CA ILE A 144 -18.45 -16.31 0.75
C ILE A 144 -18.39 -17.67 1.44
N ASP A 145 -19.05 -18.66 0.84
CA ASP A 145 -18.99 -20.07 1.25
C ASP A 145 -17.65 -20.69 0.76
N ASP A 146 -17.20 -21.78 1.38
CA ASP A 146 -15.95 -22.46 1.02
C ASP A 146 -15.96 -22.96 -0.45
N ASP A 147 -17.15 -23.24 -1.02
CA ASP A 147 -17.33 -23.57 -2.44
C ASP A 147 -17.63 -22.33 -3.30
N VAL A 148 -16.61 -21.47 -3.47
CA VAL A 148 -16.70 -20.21 -4.21
C VAL A 148 -17.00 -20.44 -5.70
N LYS A 149 -18.13 -19.91 -6.18
CA LYS A 149 -18.42 -19.83 -7.63
C LYS A 149 -18.11 -18.44 -8.18
N ARG A 150 -17.64 -18.39 -9.44
CA ARG A 150 -17.32 -17.13 -10.13
C ARG A 150 -18.49 -16.15 -10.16
N ASP A 151 -19.71 -16.63 -10.43
CA ASP A 151 -20.91 -15.78 -10.52
C ASP A 151 -21.27 -15.15 -9.16
N GLN A 152 -20.99 -15.86 -8.06
CA GLN A 152 -21.16 -15.32 -6.70
C GLN A 152 -20.15 -14.20 -6.45
N VAL A 153 -18.87 -14.42 -6.79
CA VAL A 153 -17.83 -13.40 -6.66
C VAL A 153 -18.17 -12.17 -7.50
N GLU A 154 -18.60 -12.35 -8.75
CA GLU A 154 -18.99 -11.24 -9.61
C GLU A 154 -20.13 -10.41 -9.01
N THR A 155 -21.14 -11.09 -8.45
CA THR A 155 -22.26 -10.43 -7.78
C THR A 155 -21.80 -9.64 -6.56
N LEU A 156 -20.92 -10.23 -5.73
CA LEU A 156 -20.39 -9.58 -4.53
C LEU A 156 -19.49 -8.37 -4.86
N VAL A 157 -18.65 -8.48 -5.89
CA VAL A 157 -17.82 -7.36 -6.35
C VAL A 157 -18.67 -6.20 -6.84
N LYS A 158 -19.72 -6.48 -7.64
CA LYS A 158 -20.67 -5.45 -8.09
C LYS A 158 -21.40 -4.79 -6.91
N GLU A 159 -21.86 -5.58 -5.95
CA GLU A 159 -22.50 -5.10 -4.73
C GLU A 159 -21.57 -4.24 -3.87
N LEU A 160 -20.27 -4.54 -3.82
CA LEU A 160 -19.29 -3.72 -3.11
C LEU A 160 -19.03 -2.38 -3.81
N MET A 161 -18.96 -2.40 -5.14
CA MET A 161 -18.64 -1.22 -5.93
C MET A 161 -19.81 -0.24 -5.99
N GLU A 162 -21.04 -0.73 -6.17
CA GLU A 162 -22.21 0.10 -6.50
C GLU A 162 -23.43 -0.15 -5.59
N GLY A 163 -23.42 -1.22 -4.79
CA GLY A 163 -24.57 -1.65 -4.01
C GLY A 163 -24.72 -1.00 -2.63
N GLU A 164 -25.89 -1.18 -2.03
CA GLU A 164 -26.23 -0.61 -0.71
C GLU A 164 -25.32 -1.14 0.39
N LYS A 165 -24.96 -2.44 0.34
CA LYS A 165 -24.05 -3.02 1.33
C LYS A 165 -22.66 -2.39 1.25
N GLY A 166 -22.13 -2.17 0.04
CA GLY A 166 -20.85 -1.50 -0.17
C GLY A 166 -20.83 -0.09 0.44
N ILE A 167 -21.92 0.67 0.26
CA ILE A 167 -22.09 1.99 0.85
C ILE A 167 -22.10 1.92 2.39
N GLU A 168 -22.87 0.99 2.98
CA GLU A 168 -22.93 0.82 4.44
C GLU A 168 -21.57 0.42 5.04
N MET A 169 -20.86 -0.48 4.36
CA MET A 169 -19.52 -0.93 4.76
C MET A 169 -18.51 0.22 4.79
N LYS A 170 -18.48 1.04 3.74
CA LYS A 170 -17.63 2.24 3.69
C LYS A 170 -17.97 3.21 4.83
N ALA A 171 -19.26 3.37 5.17
CA ALA A 171 -19.68 4.21 6.30
C ALA A 171 -19.16 3.71 7.66
N LYS A 172 -19.24 2.39 7.92
CA LYS A 172 -18.69 1.78 9.16
C LYS A 172 -17.18 1.97 9.27
N ALA A 173 -16.44 1.78 8.17
CA ALA A 173 -15.00 1.99 8.15
C ALA A 173 -14.61 3.47 8.42
N ILE A 174 -15.40 4.44 7.95
CA ILE A 174 -15.22 5.86 8.30
C ILE A 174 -15.43 6.11 9.80
N GLU A 175 -16.43 5.47 10.42
CA GLU A 175 -16.67 5.61 11.86
C GLU A 175 -15.50 5.03 12.68
N LEU A 176 -14.99 3.86 12.29
CA LEU A 176 -13.80 3.26 12.91
C LEU A 176 -12.58 4.17 12.79
N LYS A 177 -12.38 4.80 11.63
CA LYS A 177 -11.30 5.79 11.42
C LYS A 177 -11.43 6.98 12.38
N LYS A 178 -12.63 7.50 12.60
CA LYS A 178 -12.88 8.61 13.55
C LYS A 178 -12.52 8.20 14.97
N LYS A 179 -13.01 7.04 15.42
CA LYS A 179 -12.69 6.48 16.74
C LYS A 179 -11.18 6.25 16.93
N GLY A 180 -10.49 5.76 15.90
CA GLY A 180 -9.05 5.54 15.91
C GLY A 180 -8.25 6.84 16.08
N LYS A 181 -8.69 7.95 15.47
CA LYS A 181 -8.06 9.27 15.65
C LYS A 181 -8.29 9.87 17.04
N GLU A 182 -9.42 9.54 17.66
CA GLU A 182 -9.76 9.97 19.03
C GLU A 182 -9.09 9.10 20.10
N THR A 183 -8.57 7.93 19.71
CA THR A 183 -7.85 7.02 20.60
C THR A 183 -6.36 7.40 20.62
N PRO A 184 -5.79 7.86 21.75
CA PRO A 184 -4.36 8.10 21.83
C PRO A 184 -3.60 6.78 21.60
N VAL A 185 -2.52 6.83 20.80
CA VAL A 185 -1.67 5.68 20.45
C VAL A 185 -1.16 4.92 21.69
N SER A 186 -1.07 5.59 22.84
CA SER A 186 -0.74 4.99 24.14
C SER A 186 -1.78 4.00 24.69
N ALA A 187 -3.00 3.97 24.16
CA ALA A 187 -4.06 3.08 24.62
C ALA A 187 -4.10 1.72 23.88
N VAL A 188 -3.28 1.53 22.83
CA VAL A 188 -3.23 0.28 22.04
C VAL A 188 -2.19 -0.72 22.58
N LEU A 189 -1.41 -0.33 23.60
CA LEU A 189 -0.58 -1.28 24.35
C LEU A 189 -1.46 -2.07 25.33
N LEU A 190 -2.02 -3.17 24.86
CA LEU A 190 -2.45 -4.23 25.77
C LEU A 190 -1.22 -4.67 26.59
N PRO A 191 -1.32 -4.76 27.93
CA PRO A 191 -0.20 -5.18 28.75
C PRO A 191 0.02 -6.68 28.54
N GLY A 192 1.07 -7.08 27.81
CA GLY A 192 1.55 -8.46 27.96
C GLY A 192 2.28 -9.19 26.83
N THR A 193 2.57 -8.63 25.66
CA THR A 193 3.34 -9.39 24.65
C THR A 193 4.57 -8.62 24.17
N TRP A 194 5.71 -8.97 24.77
CA TRP A 194 7.04 -8.64 24.28
C TRP A 194 7.40 -9.64 23.18
N ILE A 195 7.43 -9.21 21.92
CA ILE A 195 8.14 -9.95 20.88
C ILE A 195 9.54 -9.34 20.82
N THR A 196 10.52 -10.13 21.24
CA THR A 196 11.96 -9.79 21.21
C THR A 196 12.47 -9.75 19.78
N CYS A 197 13.44 -8.85 19.57
CA CYS A 197 14.19 -8.56 18.36
C CYS A 197 14.70 -9.78 17.58
#